data_AF-A0A0G0WSR3-F1
#
_entry.id   AF-A0A0G0WSR3-F1
#
_cell.length_a   1.000
_cell.length_b   1.000
_cell.length_c   1.000
_cell.angle_alpha   90.00
_cell.angle_beta   90.00
_cell.angle_gamma   90.00
#
_symmetry.space_group_name_H-M   'P 1'
#
loop_
_entity.id
_entity.type
_entity.pdbx_description
1 polymer ?
#
loop_
_entity_poly.entity_id
_entity_poly.type
_entity_poly.pdbx_seq_one_letter_code
_entity_poly.pdbx_strand_id
1 'polypeptide(L)'
;MKPINQMVAADISKIKMIVFDVDGVLVSRGTKIKQVGNTTTLETKVIAHKQITQIKELYGRGYLVNISSGRGLYMLQEMFREILPFVSLTYENGSATWYKGQIYQHINSFKYLKDIFPKLKQIKNKNIKGFEPKEFIITIHCKKQIKKIENIIIEDKNLYTVWNGEAYDIGIKNHQTKALGLLQTKLESKENFMFHLKENFYLQIV
;
A
#
# COMPACT_ATOMS: atom_id res chain seq x y z
N MET A 1 8.70 -12.35 -16.32
CA MET A 1 7.70 -13.05 -17.15
C MET A 1 7.37 -12.18 -18.36
N LYS A 2 6.70 -12.74 -19.36
CA LYS A 2 6.27 -12.01 -20.56
C LYS A 2 5.14 -11.01 -20.21
N PRO A 3 4.98 -9.92 -20.98
CA PRO A 3 3.77 -9.10 -20.98
C PRO A 3 2.50 -9.95 -21.14
N ILE A 4 1.37 -9.56 -20.52
CA ILE A 4 0.10 -10.35 -20.55
C ILE A 4 -0.28 -10.75 -21.98
N ASN A 5 -0.20 -9.80 -22.92
CA ASN A 5 -0.56 -10.00 -24.32
C ASN A 5 0.39 -10.96 -25.08
N GLN A 6 1.46 -11.41 -24.44
CA GLN A 6 2.44 -12.36 -24.96
C GLN A 6 2.47 -13.66 -24.14
N MET A 7 1.64 -13.78 -23.09
CA MET A 7 1.56 -14.99 -22.27
C MET A 7 0.73 -16.06 -22.97
N VAL A 8 1.24 -17.29 -22.98
CA VAL A 8 0.46 -18.47 -23.42
C VAL A 8 -0.19 -19.16 -22.21
N ALA A 9 -1.10 -20.10 -22.45
CA ALA A 9 -1.79 -20.84 -21.40
C ALA A 9 -0.83 -21.48 -20.38
N ALA A 10 0.31 -22.00 -20.84
CA ALA A 10 1.36 -22.58 -19.97
C ALA A 10 2.11 -21.55 -19.11
N ASP A 11 2.14 -20.27 -19.51
CA ASP A 11 2.67 -19.19 -18.69
C ASP A 11 1.65 -18.77 -17.62
N ILE A 12 0.36 -18.75 -17.97
CA ILE A 12 -0.74 -18.39 -17.07
C ILE A 12 -0.95 -19.46 -16.00
N SER A 13 -0.87 -20.74 -16.35
CA SER A 13 -1.08 -21.86 -15.41
C SER A 13 -0.08 -21.89 -14.25
N LYS A 14 1.06 -21.19 -14.38
CA LYS A 14 2.05 -21.06 -13.32
C LYS A 14 1.66 -20.00 -12.29
N ILE A 15 0.82 -19.03 -12.64
CA ILE A 15 0.40 -17.95 -11.74
C ILE A 15 -0.42 -18.55 -10.59
N LYS A 16 0.00 -18.29 -9.36
CA LYS A 16 -0.75 -18.68 -8.16
C LYS A 16 -1.41 -17.50 -7.47
N MET A 17 -0.83 -16.31 -7.63
CA MET A 17 -1.33 -15.10 -6.99
C MET A 17 -1.42 -13.93 -7.96
N ILE A 18 -2.52 -13.20 -7.87
CA ILE A 18 -2.75 -11.95 -8.58
C ILE A 18 -2.72 -10.82 -7.55
N VAL A 19 -1.89 -9.82 -7.80
CA VAL A 19 -1.70 -8.66 -6.93
C VAL A 19 -2.18 -7.42 -7.67
N PHE A 20 -3.11 -6.70 -7.04
CA PHE A 20 -3.61 -5.44 -7.53
C PHE A 20 -3.03 -4.29 -6.71
N ASP A 21 -2.47 -3.28 -7.37
CA ASP A 21 -2.36 -1.96 -6.76
C ASP A 21 -3.76 -1.33 -6.60
N VAL A 22 -3.88 -0.31 -5.77
CA VAL A 22 -5.15 0.37 -5.49
C VAL A 22 -5.27 1.63 -6.33
N ASP A 23 -4.43 2.62 -6.06
CA ASP A 23 -4.50 3.93 -6.66
C ASP A 23 -4.09 3.87 -8.13
N GLY A 24 -5.02 4.25 -9.01
CA GLY A 24 -4.84 4.19 -10.45
C GLY A 24 -5.10 2.84 -11.12
N VAL A 25 -5.31 1.79 -10.33
CA VAL A 25 -5.56 0.43 -10.84
C VAL A 25 -6.97 -0.03 -10.48
N LEU A 26 -7.29 -0.14 -9.19
CA LEU A 26 -8.64 -0.52 -8.73
C LEU A 26 -9.55 0.70 -8.57
N VAL A 27 -8.99 1.86 -8.21
CA VAL A 27 -9.73 3.12 -8.06
C VAL A 27 -8.95 4.27 -8.67
N SER A 28 -9.60 5.40 -8.96
CA SER A 28 -8.88 6.59 -9.44
C SER A 28 -7.93 7.15 -8.38
N ARG A 29 -6.83 7.80 -8.80
CA ARG A 29 -5.84 8.41 -7.89
C ARG A 29 -6.42 9.54 -7.02
N GLY A 30 -5.77 9.78 -5.89
CA GLY A 30 -6.00 10.92 -5.02
C GLY A 30 -6.85 10.58 -3.79
N THR A 31 -6.45 11.14 -2.66
CA THR A 31 -7.18 11.02 -1.39
C THR A 31 -7.55 12.40 -0.88
N LYS A 32 -8.83 12.64 -0.60
CA LYS A 32 -9.24 13.88 0.06
C LYS A 32 -9.15 13.68 1.56
N ILE A 33 -8.22 14.41 2.16
CA ILE A 33 -8.03 14.48 3.61
C ILE A 33 -8.26 15.90 4.10
N LYS A 34 -8.93 16.04 5.23
CA LYS A 34 -9.08 17.30 5.95
C LYS A 34 -8.84 17.07 7.42
N GLN A 35 -7.90 17.79 8.02
CA GLN A 35 -7.67 17.76 9.46
C GLN A 35 -8.12 19.09 10.09
N VAL A 36 -8.96 19.03 11.12
CA VAL A 36 -9.42 20.18 11.91
C VAL A 36 -9.24 19.84 13.40
N GLY A 37 -8.30 20.52 14.06
CA GLY A 37 -7.90 20.16 15.43
C GLY A 37 -7.39 18.71 15.49
N ASN A 38 -8.04 17.91 16.34
CA ASN A 38 -7.73 16.47 16.50
C ASN A 38 -8.55 15.56 15.57
N THR A 39 -9.45 16.11 14.77
CA THR A 39 -10.32 15.33 13.87
C THR A 39 -9.72 15.26 12.47
N THR A 40 -9.61 14.05 11.93
CA THR A 40 -9.19 13.79 10.54
C THR A 40 -10.34 13.16 9.76
N THR A 41 -10.74 13.80 8.66
CA THR A 41 -11.75 13.31 7.72
C THR A 41 -11.07 12.79 6.46
N LEU A 42 -11.47 11.59 6.02
CA LEU A 42 -10.96 10.92 4.83
C LEU A 42 -12.11 10.51 3.92
N GLU A 43 -12.06 10.92 2.65
CA GLU A 43 -13.01 10.46 1.64
C GLU A 43 -12.48 9.18 0.98
N THR A 44 -13.17 8.06 1.18
CA THR A 44 -12.82 6.77 0.59
C THR A 44 -13.53 6.58 -0.75
N LYS A 45 -12.81 6.04 -1.73
CA LYS A 45 -13.39 5.62 -3.01
C LYS A 45 -13.77 4.15 -2.91
N VAL A 46 -14.96 3.80 -3.38
CA VAL A 46 -15.43 2.42 -3.40
C VAL A 46 -15.08 1.81 -4.77
N ILE A 47 -14.74 0.52 -4.78
CA ILE A 47 -14.52 -0.19 -6.04
C ILE A 47 -15.81 -0.42 -6.82
N ALA A 48 -15.69 -0.50 -8.14
CA ALA A 48 -16.84 -0.74 -8.99
C ALA A 48 -17.35 -2.17 -8.84
N HIS A 49 -18.67 -2.36 -8.91
CA HIS A 49 -19.30 -3.68 -8.84
C HIS A 49 -18.71 -4.69 -9.85
N LYS A 50 -18.37 -4.24 -11.06
CA LYS A 50 -17.71 -5.08 -12.06
C LYS A 50 -16.38 -5.67 -11.55
N GLN A 51 -15.57 -4.88 -10.86
CA GLN A 51 -14.28 -5.33 -10.31
C GLN A 51 -14.50 -6.30 -9.14
N ILE A 52 -15.52 -6.07 -8.31
CA ILE A 52 -15.94 -7.00 -7.25
C ILE A 52 -16.22 -8.38 -7.85
N THR A 53 -17.06 -8.44 -8.88
CA THR A 53 -17.39 -9.70 -9.57
C THR A 53 -16.15 -10.37 -10.14
N GLN A 54 -15.28 -9.62 -10.83
CA GLN A 54 -14.04 -10.15 -11.40
C GLN A 54 -13.11 -10.74 -10.34
N ILE A 55 -12.96 -10.09 -9.19
CA ILE A 55 -12.12 -10.59 -8.09
C ILE A 55 -12.69 -11.88 -7.52
N LYS A 56 -14.02 -11.96 -7.32
CA LYS A 56 -14.70 -13.18 -6.87
C LYS A 56 -14.51 -14.33 -7.85
N GLU A 57 -14.59 -14.06 -9.16
CA GLU A 57 -14.34 -15.07 -10.21
C GLU A 57 -12.89 -15.57 -10.21
N LEU A 58 -11.91 -14.66 -10.05
CA LEU A 58 -10.50 -15.05 -9.94
C LEU A 58 -10.26 -15.95 -8.73
N TYR A 59 -10.81 -15.58 -7.57
CA TYR A 59 -10.74 -16.41 -6.38
C TYR A 59 -11.40 -17.78 -6.59
N GLY A 60 -12.60 -17.82 -7.19
CA GLY A 60 -13.31 -19.07 -7.50
C GLY A 60 -12.58 -19.99 -8.47
N ARG A 61 -11.68 -19.45 -9.30
CA ARG A 61 -10.77 -20.22 -10.18
C ARG A 61 -9.52 -20.73 -9.47
N GLY A 62 -9.38 -20.50 -8.17
CA GLY A 62 -8.26 -20.97 -7.34
C GLY A 62 -7.07 -20.02 -7.24
N TYR A 63 -7.18 -18.79 -7.76
CA TYR A 63 -6.11 -17.80 -7.58
C TYR A 63 -6.15 -17.18 -6.19
N LEU A 64 -4.98 -17.02 -5.58
CA LEU A 64 -4.82 -16.10 -4.46
C LEU A 64 -4.92 -14.67 -4.97
N VAL A 65 -5.69 -13.83 -4.29
CA VAL A 65 -5.80 -12.41 -4.64
C VAL A 65 -5.25 -11.56 -3.50
N ASN A 66 -4.34 -10.65 -3.83
CA ASN A 66 -3.82 -9.66 -2.90
C ASN A 66 -4.09 -8.25 -3.41
N ILE A 67 -4.42 -7.36 -2.50
CA ILE A 67 -4.51 -5.92 -2.76
C ILE A 67 -3.38 -5.25 -2.00
N SER A 68 -2.44 -4.64 -2.73
CA SER A 68 -1.21 -4.08 -2.17
C SER A 68 -1.16 -2.56 -2.30
N SER A 69 -1.23 -1.85 -1.18
CA SER A 69 -1.36 -0.39 -1.15
C SER A 69 -0.41 0.30 -0.16
N GLY A 70 -0.24 1.61 -0.36
CA GLY A 70 0.37 2.51 0.63
C GLY A 70 -0.61 2.99 1.71
N ARG A 71 -1.92 2.75 1.53
CA ARG A 71 -2.99 3.14 2.48
C ARG A 71 -2.92 2.33 3.77
N GLY A 72 -3.47 2.88 4.86
CA GLY A 72 -3.66 2.17 6.13
C GLY A 72 -4.72 1.06 6.04
N LEU A 73 -4.69 0.10 6.98
CA LEU A 73 -5.57 -1.08 6.94
C LEU A 73 -7.06 -0.71 6.98
N TYR A 74 -7.44 0.22 7.85
CA TYR A 74 -8.85 0.62 7.99
C TYR A 74 -9.44 1.15 6.68
N MET A 75 -8.67 1.97 5.93
CA MET A 75 -9.13 2.48 4.63
C MET A 75 -9.37 1.33 3.65
N LEU A 76 -8.45 0.38 3.58
CA LEU A 76 -8.59 -0.76 2.67
C LEU A 76 -9.77 -1.64 3.06
N GLN A 77 -9.99 -1.87 4.35
CA GLN A 77 -11.15 -2.63 4.81
C GLN A 77 -12.48 -1.96 4.45
N GLU A 78 -12.57 -0.64 4.55
CA GLU A 78 -13.75 0.10 4.10
C GLU A 78 -13.93 0.03 2.58
N MET A 79 -12.87 0.28 1.81
CA MET A 79 -12.92 0.29 0.34
C MET A 79 -13.26 -1.08 -0.26
N PHE A 80 -12.82 -2.15 0.39
CA PHE A 80 -12.86 -3.52 -0.13
C PHE A 80 -13.76 -4.46 0.68
N ARG A 81 -14.65 -3.90 1.52
CA ARG A 81 -15.50 -4.63 2.47
C ARG A 81 -16.18 -5.86 1.85
N GLU A 82 -16.75 -5.71 0.65
CA GLU A 82 -17.49 -6.77 -0.05
C GLU A 82 -16.63 -7.94 -0.55
N ILE A 83 -15.31 -7.76 -0.62
CA ILE A 83 -14.38 -8.77 -1.12
C ILE A 83 -13.37 -9.26 -0.09
N LEU A 84 -13.43 -8.77 1.15
CA LEU A 84 -12.55 -9.21 2.24
C LEU A 84 -12.47 -10.74 2.43
N PRO A 85 -13.54 -11.54 2.24
CA PRO A 85 -13.44 -13.00 2.32
C PRO A 85 -12.57 -13.65 1.23
N PHE A 86 -12.32 -12.95 0.12
CA PHE A 86 -11.68 -13.49 -1.09
C PHE A 86 -10.27 -12.95 -1.32
N VAL A 87 -9.82 -11.98 -0.51
CA VAL A 87 -8.55 -11.29 -0.72
C VAL A 87 -7.70 -11.24 0.55
N SER A 88 -6.40 -11.03 0.36
CA SER A 88 -5.49 -10.52 1.37
C SER A 88 -5.21 -9.04 1.10
N LEU A 89 -4.92 -8.27 2.14
CA LEU A 89 -4.59 -6.84 2.03
C LEU A 89 -3.16 -6.62 2.53
N THR A 90 -2.25 -6.21 1.66
CA THR A 90 -0.92 -5.74 2.04
C THR A 90 -0.93 -4.23 2.10
N TYR A 91 -0.66 -3.66 3.27
CA TYR A 91 -0.90 -2.25 3.54
C TYR A 91 0.37 -1.52 3.95
N GLU A 92 0.29 -0.18 3.92
CA GLU A 92 1.39 0.72 4.28
C GLU A 92 2.72 0.35 3.61
N ASN A 93 2.67 0.16 2.29
CA ASN A 93 3.83 -0.14 1.46
C ASN A 93 4.54 -1.44 1.87
N GLY A 94 3.78 -2.47 2.25
CA GLY A 94 4.33 -3.79 2.57
C GLY A 94 4.74 -3.97 4.03
N SER A 95 4.27 -3.11 4.92
CA SER A 95 4.62 -3.16 6.34
C SER A 95 3.93 -4.30 7.10
N ALA A 96 2.76 -4.70 6.63
CA ALA A 96 1.98 -5.79 7.18
C ALA A 96 0.96 -6.30 6.16
N THR A 97 0.43 -7.49 6.42
CA THR A 97 -0.65 -8.08 5.64
C THR A 97 -1.81 -8.47 6.56
N TRP A 98 -3.02 -8.10 6.17
CA TRP A 98 -4.24 -8.64 6.73
C TRP A 98 -4.74 -9.81 5.86
N TYR A 99 -5.13 -10.91 6.50
CA TYR A 99 -5.74 -12.05 5.82
C TYR A 99 -6.66 -12.80 6.79
N LYS A 100 -7.92 -13.02 6.39
CA LYS A 100 -8.93 -13.77 7.16
C LYS A 100 -9.04 -13.34 8.63
N GLY A 101 -9.05 -12.03 8.87
CA GLY A 101 -9.18 -11.45 10.21
C GLY A 101 -7.87 -11.39 11.02
N GLN A 102 -6.76 -11.91 10.49
CA GLN A 102 -5.45 -11.88 11.17
C GLN A 102 -4.53 -10.82 10.56
N ILE A 103 -3.70 -10.22 11.40
CA ILE A 103 -2.66 -9.26 11.00
C ILE A 103 -1.29 -9.92 11.12
N TYR A 104 -0.55 -9.93 10.02
CA TYR A 104 0.81 -10.42 9.91
C TYR A 104 1.73 -9.21 9.75
N GLN A 105 2.36 -8.80 10.86
CA GLN A 105 3.35 -7.73 10.82
C GLN A 105 4.66 -8.23 10.20
N HIS A 106 5.13 -7.52 9.20
CA HIS A 106 6.36 -7.83 8.47
C HIS A 106 7.56 -7.10 9.09
N ILE A 107 7.33 -5.86 9.54
CA ILE A 107 8.39 -4.96 9.97
C ILE A 107 8.00 -4.21 11.25
N ASN A 108 8.93 -4.11 12.20
CA ASN A 108 8.80 -3.26 13.38
C ASN A 108 9.45 -1.89 13.13
N SER A 109 8.66 -0.93 12.67
CA SER A 109 9.10 0.43 12.33
C SER A 109 9.13 1.40 13.50
N PHE A 110 8.45 1.10 14.60
CA PHE A 110 8.34 1.98 15.76
C PHE A 110 9.71 2.44 16.28
N LYS A 111 10.69 1.54 16.34
CA LYS A 111 12.03 1.86 16.85
C LYS A 111 12.77 2.93 16.02
N TYR A 112 12.44 3.04 14.73
CA TYR A 112 13.05 4.02 13.82
C TYR A 112 12.23 5.32 13.76
N LEU A 113 10.91 5.22 13.84
CA LEU A 113 10.01 6.36 13.60
C LEU A 113 9.71 7.18 14.87
N LYS A 114 9.93 6.61 16.06
CA LYS A 114 9.59 7.24 17.36
C LYS A 114 10.16 8.65 17.54
N ASP A 115 11.40 8.89 17.11
CA ASP A 115 12.11 10.16 17.32
C ASP A 115 11.90 11.13 16.15
N ILE A 116 11.45 10.60 15.01
CA ILE A 116 11.23 11.35 13.77
C ILE A 116 9.85 12.01 13.77
N PHE A 117 8.82 11.29 14.24
CA PHE A 117 7.46 11.82 14.26
C PHE A 117 7.32 13.15 15.05
N PRO A 118 7.89 13.30 16.26
CA PRO A 118 7.87 14.58 16.98
C PRO A 118 8.60 15.70 16.23
N LYS A 119 9.75 15.42 15.61
CA LYS A 119 10.51 16.40 14.82
C LYS A 119 9.68 16.93 13.64
N LEU A 120 8.99 16.03 12.94
CA LEU A 120 8.13 16.39 11.81
C LEU A 120 6.91 17.21 12.27
N LYS A 121 6.30 16.89 13.42
CA LYS A 121 5.18 17.66 13.99
C LYS A 121 5.54 19.10 14.36
N GLN A 122 6.81 19.38 14.66
CA GLN A 122 7.26 20.75 14.97
C GLN A 122 7.35 21.66 13.73
N ILE A 123 7.24 21.10 12.52
CA ILE A 123 7.28 21.89 11.28
C ILE A 123 5.98 22.68 11.14
N LYS A 124 6.06 23.99 11.38
CA LYS A 124 4.97 24.92 11.06
C LYS A 124 5.08 25.35 9.60
N ASN A 125 4.18 24.84 8.74
CA ASN A 125 4.12 25.24 7.33
C ASN A 125 2.68 25.20 6.81
N LYS A 126 2.22 26.30 6.19
CA LYS A 126 0.84 26.44 5.64
C LYS A 126 0.48 25.44 4.54
N ASN A 127 1.49 24.79 3.95
CA ASN A 127 1.30 23.76 2.94
C ASN A 127 1.03 22.39 3.55
N ILE A 128 1.29 22.16 4.85
CA ILE A 128 0.93 20.92 5.53
C ILE A 128 -0.59 20.92 5.74
N LYS A 129 -1.25 19.86 5.26
CA LYS A 129 -2.68 19.62 5.45
C LYS A 129 -2.97 18.81 6.71
N GLY A 130 -2.06 17.91 7.09
CA GLY A 130 -2.21 17.05 8.25
C GLY A 130 -1.36 15.79 8.18
N PHE A 131 -1.42 15.00 9.24
CA PHE A 131 -0.80 13.68 9.33
C PHE A 131 -1.88 12.61 9.18
N GLU A 132 -1.64 11.61 8.33
CA GLU A 132 -2.53 10.46 8.23
C GLU A 132 -2.22 9.48 9.38
N PRO A 133 -3.24 8.95 10.07
CA PRO A 133 -3.06 8.01 11.16
C PRO A 133 -2.74 6.61 10.62
N LYS A 134 -1.46 6.36 10.32
CA LYS A 134 -0.92 5.08 9.88
C LYS A 134 -0.12 4.42 11.01
N GLU A 135 -0.07 3.09 11.03
CA GLU A 135 0.54 2.34 12.13
C GLU A 135 2.06 2.18 11.99
N PHE A 136 2.55 1.93 10.78
CA PHE A 136 3.91 1.50 10.50
C PHE A 136 4.72 2.47 9.64
N ILE A 137 4.09 3.45 9.00
CA ILE A 137 4.79 4.53 8.28
C ILE A 137 4.26 5.89 8.73
N ILE A 138 5.02 6.96 8.48
CA ILE A 138 4.54 8.32 8.68
C ILE A 138 4.11 8.88 7.33
N THR A 139 2.86 9.35 7.25
CA THR A 139 2.36 10.04 6.06
C THR A 139 1.96 11.47 6.39
N ILE A 140 2.55 12.43 5.65
CA ILE A 140 2.29 13.86 5.80
C ILE A 140 1.67 14.40 4.52
N HIS A 141 0.40 14.75 4.57
CA HIS A 141 -0.30 15.34 3.44
C HIS A 141 0.07 16.81 3.30
N CYS A 142 0.43 17.21 2.08
CA CYS A 142 0.86 18.57 1.76
C CYS A 142 0.20 19.09 0.48
N LYS A 143 0.14 20.42 0.32
CA LYS A 143 -0.28 21.07 -0.94
C LYS A 143 0.82 21.04 -1.99
N LYS A 144 2.08 21.05 -1.56
CA LYS A 144 3.32 21.10 -2.36
C LYS A 144 4.45 20.44 -1.59
N GLN A 145 5.54 20.11 -2.27
CA GLN A 145 6.78 19.65 -1.63
C GLN A 145 7.31 20.66 -0.59
N ILE A 146 7.92 20.14 0.47
CA ILE A 146 8.50 20.89 1.58
C ILE A 146 9.89 20.32 1.85
N LYS A 147 10.94 21.00 1.36
CA LYS A 147 12.35 20.59 1.52
C LYS A 147 12.75 20.31 2.97
N LYS A 148 12.15 21.02 3.94
CA LYS A 148 12.44 20.79 5.37
C LYS A 148 12.10 19.35 5.82
N ILE A 149 11.05 18.74 5.27
CA ILE A 149 10.71 17.34 5.55
C ILE A 149 11.81 16.44 4.99
N GLU A 150 12.20 16.65 3.73
CA GLU A 150 13.26 15.88 3.06
C GLU A 150 14.59 15.98 3.80
N ASN A 151 14.98 17.17 4.24
CA ASN A 151 16.22 17.41 5.00
C ASN A 151 16.22 16.71 6.36
N ILE A 152 15.08 16.66 7.07
CA ILE A 152 15.01 15.93 8.35
C ILE A 152 15.19 14.42 8.12
N ILE A 153 14.65 13.89 7.02
CA ILE A 153 14.72 12.45 6.73
C ILE A 153 16.08 12.04 6.16
N ILE A 154 16.73 12.88 5.35
CA ILE A 154 18.04 12.55 4.76
C ILE A 154 19.16 12.44 5.81
N GLU A 155 18.99 13.08 6.97
CA GLU A 155 19.90 12.95 8.12
C GLU A 155 19.84 11.54 8.77
N ASP A 156 18.76 10.77 8.58
CA ASP A 156 18.64 9.40 9.05
C ASP A 156 18.86 8.38 7.92
N LYS A 157 20.02 7.73 7.94
CA LYS A 157 20.41 6.74 6.93
C LYS A 157 19.48 5.53 6.81
N ASN A 158 18.66 5.26 7.82
CA ASN A 158 17.76 4.10 7.84
C ASN A 158 16.40 4.41 7.21
N LEU A 159 16.10 5.67 6.93
CA LEU A 159 14.80 6.09 6.48
C LEU A 159 14.80 6.47 5.00
N TYR A 160 13.63 6.40 4.40
CA TYR A 160 13.35 6.99 3.10
C TYR A 160 12.17 7.94 3.22
N THR A 161 12.06 8.84 2.25
CA THR A 161 10.86 9.65 2.03
C THR A 161 10.50 9.63 0.55
N VAL A 162 9.21 9.51 0.23
CA VAL A 162 8.69 9.58 -1.13
C VAL A 162 7.60 10.64 -1.20
N TRP A 163 7.78 11.62 -2.09
CA TRP A 163 6.72 12.55 -2.47
C TRP A 163 5.88 11.96 -3.59
N ASN A 164 4.58 11.82 -3.39
CA ASN A 164 3.66 11.22 -4.37
C ASN A 164 2.79 12.24 -5.13
N GLY A 165 3.07 13.54 -4.98
CA GLY A 165 2.27 14.63 -5.57
C GLY A 165 1.28 15.27 -4.60
N GLU A 166 0.92 14.59 -3.52
CA GLU A 166 -0.01 15.11 -2.49
C GLU A 166 0.43 14.85 -1.04
N ALA A 167 1.35 13.92 -0.82
CA ALA A 167 1.85 13.54 0.49
C ALA A 167 3.29 13.04 0.44
N TYR A 168 3.95 13.11 1.60
CA TYR A 168 5.18 12.38 1.88
C TYR A 168 4.84 11.08 2.61
N ASP A 169 5.31 9.95 2.09
CA ASP A 169 5.37 8.69 2.82
C ASP A 169 6.80 8.46 3.31
N ILE A 170 6.95 8.18 4.61
CA ILE A 170 8.24 8.00 5.28
C ILE A 170 8.25 6.62 5.93
N GLY A 171 9.25 5.82 5.58
CA GLY A 171 9.41 4.46 6.09
C GLY A 171 10.88 4.07 6.18
N ILE A 172 11.12 2.80 6.49
CA ILE A 172 12.45 2.20 6.64
C ILE A 172 12.98 1.77 5.29
N LYS A 173 14.15 2.30 4.94
CA LYS A 173 14.87 1.99 3.71
C LYS A 173 15.17 0.50 3.59
N ASN A 174 15.00 -0.06 2.40
CA ASN A 174 15.26 -1.47 2.07
C ASN A 174 14.42 -2.51 2.86
N HIS A 175 13.49 -2.08 3.70
CA HIS A 175 12.62 -2.96 4.47
C HIS A 175 11.16 -2.73 4.07
N GLN A 176 10.65 -1.50 4.10
CA GLN A 176 9.24 -1.21 3.79
C GLN A 176 9.07 -0.95 2.30
N THR A 177 8.87 -2.02 1.53
CA THR A 177 8.47 -1.93 0.12
C THR A 177 7.34 -2.90 -0.18
N LYS A 178 6.46 -2.55 -1.13
CA LYS A 178 5.38 -3.45 -1.57
C LYS A 178 5.91 -4.82 -1.97
N ALA A 179 7.04 -4.87 -2.68
CA ALA A 179 7.66 -6.11 -3.12
C ALA A 179 8.07 -7.01 -1.93
N LEU A 180 8.81 -6.46 -0.97
CA LEU A 180 9.23 -7.22 0.22
C LEU A 180 8.04 -7.66 1.08
N GLY A 181 7.03 -6.79 1.25
CA GLY A 181 5.80 -7.15 1.96
C GLY A 181 5.04 -8.29 1.28
N LEU A 182 5.06 -8.34 -0.06
CA LEU A 182 4.46 -9.42 -0.84
C LEU A 182 5.19 -10.75 -0.62
N LEU A 183 6.52 -10.76 -0.63
CA LEU A 183 7.32 -11.96 -0.29
C LEU A 183 7.04 -12.49 1.12
N GLN A 184 6.72 -11.60 2.04
CA GLN A 184 6.45 -11.96 3.43
C GLN A 184 4.98 -12.30 3.68
N THR A 185 4.12 -12.22 2.66
CA THR A 185 2.76 -12.75 2.77
C THR A 185 2.85 -14.26 2.98
N LYS A 186 2.67 -14.70 4.23
CA LYS A 186 2.62 -16.10 4.65
C LYS A 186 1.33 -16.78 4.19
N LEU A 187 0.95 -16.57 2.94
CA LEU A 187 -0.12 -17.30 2.28
C LEU A 187 0.48 -18.67 1.90
N GLU A 188 -0.24 -19.75 2.17
CA GLU A 188 0.21 -21.15 2.36
C GLU A 188 0.99 -21.85 1.22
N SER A 189 1.62 -21.13 0.30
CA SER A 189 2.32 -21.69 -0.85
C SER A 189 3.78 -21.22 -0.88
N LYS A 190 4.71 -22.17 -0.69
CA LYS A 190 6.17 -21.98 -0.67
C LYS A 190 6.79 -21.59 -2.03
N GLU A 191 5.99 -21.51 -3.10
CA GLU A 191 6.45 -21.11 -4.43
C GLU A 191 5.34 -20.32 -5.15
N ASN A 192 5.23 -19.02 -4.88
CA ASN A 192 4.21 -18.17 -5.49
C ASN A 192 4.79 -17.46 -6.72
N PHE A 193 4.41 -17.89 -7.93
CA PHE A 193 4.49 -16.99 -9.07
C PHE A 193 3.41 -15.93 -8.91
N MET A 194 3.85 -14.69 -8.76
CA MET A 194 3.01 -13.53 -8.50
C MET A 194 2.86 -12.67 -9.75
N PHE A 195 1.62 -12.28 -10.03
CA PHE A 195 1.28 -11.41 -11.14
C PHE A 195 0.83 -10.03 -10.61
N HIS A 196 1.64 -8.99 -10.77
CA HIS A 196 1.38 -7.65 -10.21
C HIS A 196 0.87 -6.69 -11.30
N LEU A 197 -0.34 -6.14 -11.10
CA LEU A 197 -0.93 -5.09 -11.94
C LEU A 197 -0.64 -3.70 -11.35
N LYS A 198 0.15 -2.89 -12.07
CA LYS A 198 0.41 -1.46 -11.80
C LYS A 198 -0.07 -0.61 -12.99
N GLU A 199 -0.26 0.69 -12.79
CA GLU A 199 -0.73 1.66 -13.81
C GLU A 199 0.08 1.66 -15.12
N ASN A 200 1.33 1.21 -15.07
CA ASN A 200 2.09 0.81 -16.24
C ASN A 200 2.35 -0.70 -16.09
N PHE A 201 1.87 -1.52 -17.03
CA PHE A 201 1.98 -2.98 -17.03
C PHE A 201 3.46 -3.44 -17.00
N TYR A 202 4.11 -3.38 -15.83
CA TYR A 202 5.42 -3.93 -15.57
C TYR A 202 5.30 -4.95 -14.45
N LEU A 203 5.48 -6.20 -14.85
CA LEU A 203 5.51 -7.35 -13.96
C LEU A 203 6.82 -7.36 -13.19
N GLN A 204 6.74 -7.14 -11.88
CA GLN A 204 7.84 -7.44 -10.97
C GLN A 204 7.67 -8.86 -10.46
N ILE A 205 8.58 -9.75 -10.88
CA ILE A 205 8.84 -10.98 -10.14
C ILE A 205 9.44 -10.54 -8.81
N VAL A 206 8.85 -10.96 -7.71
CA VAL A 206 9.47 -10.85 -6.39
C VAL A 206 9.79 -12.24 -5.89
#